data_AF-A0A378QRW2-F1
#
_entry.id   AF-A0A378QRW2-F1
#
_cell.length_a   1.000
_cell.length_b   1.000
_cell.length_c   1.000
_cell.angle_alpha   90.00
_cell.angle_beta   90.00
_cell.angle_gamma   90.00
#
_symmetry.space_group_name_H-M   'P 1'
#
loop_
_entity.id
_entity.type
_entity.pdbx_description
1 polymer ?
#
loop_
_entity_poly.entity_id
_entity_poly.type
_entity_poly.pdbx_seq_one_letter_code
_entity_poly.pdbx_strand_id
1 'polypeptide(L)'
;MTQPKPTLVVQGDILKSEADRLTRIEIPAPTGTKMGELVEYKLRKQKLVALTNEEHGKVQVQPHNCVINLDFVNLGSEKAETLAKQGDTYGIKYISPNGNKKPSGETTTSGDSVVSGESSGSLSG
;
A
#
# COMPACT_ATOMS: atom_id res chain seq x y z
N MET A 1 13.49 -8.63 19.84
CA MET A 1 14.58 -8.94 18.89
C MET A 1 14.42 -8.02 17.70
N THR A 2 15.22 -6.97 17.61
CA THR A 2 15.17 -6.01 16.48
C THR A 2 15.90 -6.66 15.32
N GLN A 3 15.17 -7.09 14.28
CA GLN A 3 15.83 -7.61 13.09
C GLN A 3 16.69 -6.50 12.46
N PRO A 4 17.91 -6.81 12.00
CA PRO A 4 18.73 -5.84 11.28
C PRO A 4 17.98 -5.41 10.02
N LYS A 5 17.81 -4.10 9.86
CA LYS A 5 17.28 -3.50 8.63
C LYS A 5 18.09 -4.06 7.46
N PRO A 6 17.47 -4.69 6.45
CA PRO A 6 18.19 -5.27 5.32
C PRO A 6 19.09 -4.20 4.71
N THR A 7 20.38 -4.52 4.60
CA THR A 7 21.44 -3.56 4.25
C THR A 7 21.33 -3.09 2.79
N LEU A 8 20.55 -3.80 1.97
CA LEU A 8 20.20 -3.44 0.60
C LEU A 8 18.72 -3.75 0.39
N VAL A 9 17.89 -2.72 0.20
CA VAL A 9 16.50 -2.88 -0.22
C VAL A 9 16.48 -2.93 -1.74
N VAL A 10 15.94 -4.00 -2.32
CA VAL A 10 15.72 -4.09 -3.77
C VAL A 10 14.25 -3.91 -4.11
N GLN A 11 13.95 -3.60 -5.37
CA GLN A 11 12.58 -3.27 -5.78
C GLN A 11 11.59 -4.41 -5.47
N GLY A 12 12.00 -5.68 -5.61
CA GLY A 12 11.16 -6.84 -5.31
C GLY A 12 10.86 -7.03 -3.81
N ASP A 13 11.61 -6.39 -2.92
CA ASP A 13 11.29 -6.38 -1.48
C ASP A 13 10.05 -5.53 -1.19
N ILE A 14 9.87 -4.46 -1.96
CA ILE A 14 8.78 -3.48 -1.85
C ILE A 14 7.62 -3.86 -2.76
N LEU A 15 7.83 -3.94 -4.07
CA LEU A 15 6.80 -4.21 -5.07
C LEU A 15 6.62 -5.73 -5.22
N LYS A 16 5.55 -6.26 -4.63
CA LYS A 16 5.27 -7.71 -4.62
C LYS A 16 4.52 -8.19 -5.85
N SER A 17 3.67 -7.35 -6.40
CA SER A 17 3.03 -7.58 -7.69
C SER A 17 2.60 -6.26 -8.31
N GLU A 18 2.46 -6.26 -9.62
CA GLU A 18 1.91 -5.17 -10.41
C GLU A 18 1.14 -5.77 -11.58
N ALA A 19 0.03 -5.15 -11.95
CA ALA A 19 -0.73 -5.57 -13.13
C ALA A 19 -0.05 -5.11 -14.43
N ASP A 20 0.50 -3.88 -14.45
CA ASP A 20 1.10 -3.29 -15.64
C ASP A 20 2.27 -2.35 -15.31
N ARG A 21 3.42 -2.63 -15.92
CA ARG A 21 4.65 -1.82 -15.81
C ARG A 21 4.55 -0.47 -16.50
N LEU A 22 3.69 -0.32 -17.51
CA LEU A 22 3.56 0.91 -18.29
C LEU A 22 3.03 2.08 -17.44
N THR A 23 2.39 1.78 -16.30
CA THR A 23 1.88 2.80 -15.37
C THR A 23 2.91 3.21 -14.31
N ARG A 24 4.14 2.67 -14.36
CA ARG A 24 5.24 3.19 -13.56
C ARG A 24 5.67 4.54 -14.13
N ILE A 25 5.61 5.56 -13.29
CA ILE A 25 5.96 6.92 -13.68
C ILE A 25 7.23 7.35 -12.97
N GLU A 26 8.04 8.14 -13.67
CA GLU A 26 9.12 8.90 -13.06
C GLU A 26 8.60 10.25 -12.58
N ILE A 27 8.93 10.61 -11.35
CA ILE A 27 8.57 11.90 -10.79
C ILE A 27 9.80 12.59 -10.20
N PRO A 28 9.82 13.93 -10.17
CA PRO A 28 10.87 14.67 -9.48
C PRO A 28 10.93 14.29 -8.00
N ALA A 29 12.13 14.13 -7.46
CA ALA A 29 12.36 13.84 -6.05
C ALA A 29 13.61 14.57 -5.51
N PRO A 30 13.68 14.83 -4.20
CA PRO A 30 14.87 15.40 -3.59
C PRO A 30 16.12 14.53 -3.82
N THR A 31 17.27 15.17 -4.00
CA THR A 31 18.54 14.46 -4.17
C THR A 31 18.83 13.55 -2.99
N GLY A 32 19.23 12.31 -3.30
CA GLY A 32 19.54 11.31 -2.29
C GLY A 32 18.33 10.52 -1.77
N THR A 33 17.12 10.76 -2.29
CA THR A 33 15.93 9.93 -2.00
C THR A 33 16.27 8.46 -2.24
N LYS A 34 15.92 7.59 -1.29
CA LYS A 34 16.19 6.16 -1.36
C LYS A 34 14.95 5.35 -1.69
N MET A 35 15.18 4.19 -2.27
CA MET A 35 14.14 3.20 -2.49
C MET A 35 13.41 2.89 -1.17
N GLY A 36 12.07 2.84 -1.22
CA GLY A 36 11.21 2.65 -0.06
C GLY A 36 10.87 3.94 0.69
N GLU A 37 11.35 5.11 0.28
CA GLU A 37 10.91 6.39 0.84
C GLU A 37 9.59 6.87 0.22
N LEU A 38 8.90 7.75 0.95
CA LEU A 38 7.69 8.40 0.49
C LEU A 38 8.02 9.71 -0.22
N VAL A 39 7.56 9.84 -1.46
CA VAL A 39 7.73 11.03 -2.30
C VAL A 39 6.38 11.64 -2.65
N GLU A 40 6.31 12.97 -2.66
CA GLU A 40 5.08 13.68 -2.95
C GLU A 40 4.77 13.67 -4.45
N TYR A 41 3.57 13.20 -4.80
CA TYR A 41 3.08 13.25 -6.17
C TYR A 41 2.02 14.35 -6.31
N LYS A 42 2.47 15.51 -6.80
CA LYS A 42 1.67 16.75 -6.88
C LYS A 42 0.33 16.59 -7.59
N LEU A 43 0.25 15.74 -8.61
CA LEU A 43 -0.99 15.51 -9.37
C LEU A 43 -2.09 14.84 -8.53
N ARG A 44 -1.73 14.03 -7.53
CA ARG A 44 -2.69 13.40 -6.62
C ARG A 44 -2.76 14.08 -5.26
N LYS A 45 -1.83 14.99 -4.94
CA LYS A 45 -1.63 15.56 -3.61
C LYS A 45 -1.48 14.45 -2.54
N GLN A 46 -0.79 13.37 -2.92
CA GLN A 46 -0.59 12.17 -2.12
C GLN A 46 0.89 11.78 -2.15
N LYS A 47 1.32 11.01 -1.16
CA LYS A 47 2.65 10.42 -1.17
C LYS A 47 2.62 9.03 -1.80
N LEU A 48 3.62 8.73 -2.62
CA LEU A 48 3.81 7.43 -3.27
C LEU A 48 5.15 6.84 -2.83
N VAL A 49 5.27 5.52 -2.90
CA VAL A 49 6.54 4.84 -2.57
C VAL A 49 7.49 4.90 -3.76
N ALA A 50 8.72 5.31 -3.50
CA ALA A 50 9.82 5.25 -4.46
C ALA A 50 10.28 3.80 -4.66
N LEU A 51 10.26 3.35 -5.92
CA LEU A 51 10.70 2.02 -6.35
C LEU A 51 12.17 2.00 -6.82
N THR A 52 12.79 3.16 -7.00
CA THR A 52 14.21 3.32 -7.30
C THR A 52 14.86 4.29 -6.32
N ASN A 53 16.19 4.31 -6.28
CA ASN A 53 16.91 5.46 -5.74
C ASN A 53 16.72 6.66 -6.67
N GLU A 54 16.97 7.86 -6.14
CA GLU A 54 17.02 9.05 -6.97
C GLU A 54 18.21 9.01 -7.92
N GLU A 55 17.90 9.21 -9.21
CA GLU A 55 18.86 9.39 -10.28
C GLU A 55 18.40 10.58 -11.13
N HIS A 56 19.31 11.54 -11.36
CA HIS A 56 19.05 12.73 -12.17
C HIS A 56 17.83 13.56 -11.72
N GLY A 57 17.61 13.65 -10.41
CA GLY A 57 16.53 14.39 -9.76
C GLY A 57 15.17 13.68 -9.80
N LYS A 58 15.13 12.39 -10.17
CA LYS A 58 13.89 11.63 -10.34
C LYS A 58 13.94 10.27 -9.66
N VAL A 59 12.76 9.76 -9.33
CA VAL A 59 12.54 8.37 -8.91
C VAL A 59 11.39 7.77 -9.69
N GLN A 60 11.43 6.45 -9.91
CA GLN A 60 10.27 5.70 -10.36
C GLN A 60 9.38 5.40 -9.14
N VAL A 61 8.07 5.59 -9.26
CA VAL A 61 7.11 5.30 -8.17
C VAL A 61 6.18 4.14 -8.52
N GLN A 62 5.50 3.64 -7.49
CA GLN A 62 4.55 2.54 -7.60
C GLN A 62 3.48 2.76 -8.70
N PRO A 63 3.20 1.75 -9.53
CA PRO A 63 2.16 1.80 -10.54
C PRO A 63 0.74 1.72 -9.94
N HIS A 64 -0.28 1.83 -10.79
CA HIS A 64 -1.64 1.43 -10.42
C HIS A 64 -1.74 -0.09 -10.31
N ASN A 65 -2.76 -0.58 -9.57
CA ASN A 65 -3.06 -2.02 -9.45
C ASN A 65 -1.82 -2.83 -9.01
N CYS A 66 -1.25 -2.47 -7.86
CA CYS A 66 -0.03 -3.11 -7.35
C CYS A 66 -0.13 -3.47 -5.86
N VAL A 67 0.75 -4.36 -5.43
CA VAL A 67 0.89 -4.74 -4.02
C VAL A 67 2.23 -4.27 -3.49
N ILE A 68 2.20 -3.47 -2.42
CA ILE A 68 3.37 -2.87 -1.78
C ILE A 68 3.57 -3.43 -0.38
N ASN A 69 4.78 -3.88 -0.09
CA ASN A 69 5.19 -4.33 1.22
C ASN A 69 5.76 -3.18 2.06
N LEU A 70 5.02 -2.78 3.09
CA LEU A 70 5.37 -1.70 4.00
C LEU A 70 6.56 -2.00 4.92
N ASP A 71 6.93 -3.27 5.10
CA ASP A 71 8.06 -3.62 5.97
C ASP A 71 9.35 -2.93 5.53
N PHE A 72 9.50 -2.71 4.21
CA PHE A 72 10.65 -2.06 3.58
C PHE A 72 10.44 -0.57 3.28
N VAL A 73 9.28 0.00 3.61
CA VAL A 73 8.92 1.40 3.32
C VAL A 73 9.15 2.30 4.52
N ASN A 74 9.86 3.41 4.36
CA ASN A 74 9.98 4.44 5.39
C ASN A 74 8.76 5.37 5.35
N LEU A 75 7.83 5.18 6.29
CA LEU A 75 6.61 5.99 6.37
C LEU A 75 6.85 7.42 6.87
N GLY A 76 7.98 7.69 7.53
CA GLY A 76 8.19 8.96 8.21
C GLY A 76 7.05 9.28 9.18
N SER A 77 6.34 10.38 8.95
CA SER A 77 5.17 10.81 9.72
C SER A 77 3.82 10.29 9.18
N GLU A 78 3.81 9.58 8.06
CA GLU A 78 2.57 9.04 7.48
C GLU A 78 2.09 7.82 8.24
N LYS A 79 0.76 7.64 8.24
CA LYS A 79 0.12 6.45 8.80
C LYS A 79 -0.14 5.43 7.70
N ALA A 80 0.12 4.15 7.99
CA ALA A 80 -0.13 3.06 7.05
C ALA A 80 -1.60 3.02 6.59
N GLU A 81 -2.52 3.35 7.49
CA GLU A 81 -3.96 3.46 7.22
C GLU A 81 -4.30 4.53 6.20
N THR A 82 -3.64 5.69 6.30
CA THR A 82 -3.86 6.81 5.38
C THR A 82 -3.40 6.42 3.98
N LEU A 83 -2.22 5.79 3.88
CA LEU A 83 -1.73 5.27 2.61
C LEU A 83 -2.65 4.20 2.03
N ALA A 84 -3.16 3.27 2.85
CA ALA A 84 -4.09 2.24 2.40
C ALA A 84 -5.34 2.84 1.78
N LYS A 85 -6.03 3.74 2.49
CA LYS A 85 -7.24 4.41 1.99
C LYS A 85 -7.00 5.18 0.68
N GLN A 86 -5.86 5.87 0.58
CA GLN A 86 -5.48 6.58 -0.64
C GLN A 86 -5.17 5.61 -1.79
N GLY A 87 -4.49 4.50 -1.49
CA GLY A 87 -4.11 3.47 -2.45
C GLY A 87 -5.28 2.69 -3.02
N ASP A 88 -6.32 2.42 -2.22
CA ASP A 88 -7.52 1.68 -2.64
C ASP A 88 -8.20 2.34 -3.87
N THR A 89 -8.14 3.67 -3.95
CA THR A 89 -8.68 4.45 -5.09
C THR A 89 -7.97 4.13 -6.42
N TYR A 90 -6.76 3.57 -6.36
CA TYR A 90 -5.89 3.27 -7.49
C TYR A 90 -5.53 1.77 -7.59
N GLY A 91 -6.25 0.91 -6.85
CA GLY A 91 -5.98 -0.53 -6.79
C GLY A 91 -4.65 -0.88 -6.12
N ILE A 92 -4.11 0.00 -5.28
CA ILE A 92 -2.83 -0.21 -4.59
C ILE A 92 -3.10 -0.81 -3.22
N LYS A 93 -2.69 -2.06 -3.02
CA LYS A 93 -2.83 -2.76 -1.75
C LYS A 93 -1.52 -2.72 -0.98
N TYR A 94 -1.56 -2.24 0.25
CA TYR A 94 -0.41 -2.26 1.15
C TYR A 94 -0.50 -3.45 2.10
N ILE A 95 0.60 -4.17 2.27
CA ILE A 95 0.71 -5.31 3.17
C ILE A 95 1.91 -5.12 4.11
N SER A 96 1.90 -5.77 5.25
CA SER A 96 3.05 -5.87 6.17
C SER A 96 3.11 -7.32 6.66
N PRO A 97 3.74 -8.22 5.89
CA PRO A 97 3.80 -9.65 6.21
C PRO A 97 4.38 -9.93 7.60
N ASN A 98 5.33 -9.10 8.06
CA ASN A 98 5.93 -9.25 9.38
C ASN A 98 5.17 -8.49 10.48
N GLY A 99 4.07 -7.80 10.15
CA GLY A 99 3.24 -7.05 11.11
C GLY A 99 3.89 -5.80 11.70
N ASN A 100 5.07 -5.39 11.22
CA ASN A 100 5.80 -4.24 11.73
C ASN A 100 5.07 -2.91 11.49
N LYS A 101 4.23 -2.85 10.46
CA LYS A 101 3.43 -1.67 10.07
C LYS A 101 2.08 -2.14 9.55
N LYS A 102 1.18 -2.52 10.46
CA LYS A 102 -0.15 -2.98 10.08
C LYS A 102 -0.93 -1.82 9.44
N PRO A 103 -1.32 -1.89 8.15
CA PRO A 103 -2.32 -0.97 7.65
C PRO A 103 -3.66 -1.40 8.26
N SER A 104 -4.22 -0.61 9.18
CA SER A 104 -5.56 -0.88 9.69
C SER A 104 -6.60 -0.66 8.58
N GLY A 105 -6.94 -1.73 7.88
CA GLY A 105 -7.94 -1.78 6.83
C GLY A 105 -8.31 -3.20 6.37
N GLU A 106 -7.70 -4.25 6.95
CA GLU A 106 -8.23 -5.60 6.81
C GLU A 106 -9.45 -5.75 7.72
N THR A 107 -10.62 -5.37 7.20
CA THR A 107 -11.87 -5.95 7.68
C THR A 107 -11.79 -7.42 7.30
N THR A 108 -11.40 -8.25 8.27
CA THR A 108 -11.63 -9.68 8.21
C THR A 108 -13.14 -9.88 8.10
N THR A 109 -13.66 -9.98 6.87
CA THR A 109 -14.97 -10.58 6.63
C THR A 109 -14.81 -12.08 6.85
N SER A 110 -14.77 -12.48 8.12
CA SER A 110 -14.94 -13.86 8.52
C SER A 110 -16.38 -14.27 8.23
N GLY A 111 -16.52 -15.13 7.22
CA GLY A 111 -17.40 -16.30 7.26
C GLY A 111 -18.90 -16.07 7.42
N ASP A 112 -19.60 -16.19 6.29
CA ASP A 112 -20.75 -17.07 6.11
C ASP A 112 -21.76 -17.23 7.27
N SER A 113 -22.95 -16.66 7.07
CA SER A 113 -24.17 -17.24 7.61
C SER A 113 -25.32 -16.96 6.64
N VAL A 114 -25.41 -17.81 5.61
CA VAL A 114 -26.70 -18.15 5.01
C VAL A 114 -27.48 -18.97 6.03
N VAL A 115 -28.57 -18.44 6.56
CA VAL A 115 -29.76 -19.24 6.90
C VAL A 115 -30.98 -18.48 6.42
N SER A 116 -31.61 -19.06 5.40
CA SER A 116 -32.94 -18.79 4.92
C SER A 116 -33.97 -19.13 6.01
N GLY A 117 -35.00 -18.31 6.15
CA GLY A 117 -36.14 -18.58 7.01
C GLY A 117 -37.34 -17.74 6.60
N GLU A 118 -38.09 -18.25 5.62
CA GLU A 118 -39.45 -17.82 5.35
C GLU A 118 -40.33 -18.11 6.59
N SER A 119 -41.35 -17.27 6.86
CA SER A 119 -42.77 -17.67 6.93
C SER A 119 -43.65 -16.69 7.73
N SER A 120 -44.63 -16.10 7.02
CA SER A 120 -46.07 -15.93 7.34
C SER A 120 -46.61 -15.54 8.74
N GLY A 121 -47.52 -14.54 8.74
CA GLY A 121 -48.75 -14.43 9.57
C GLY A 121 -48.54 -14.22 11.09
N SER A 122 -49.37 -13.51 11.85
CA SER A 122 -50.83 -13.34 11.80
C SER A 122 -51.30 -12.21 12.73
N LEU A 123 -52.58 -11.87 12.60
CA LEU A 123 -53.42 -10.91 13.31
C LEU A 123 -53.40 -10.90 14.86
N SER A 124 -53.84 -9.73 15.36
CA SER A 124 -54.73 -9.45 16.52
C SER A 124 -54.20 -9.53 17.96
N GLY A 125 -54.58 -8.47 18.69
CA GLY A 125 -54.44 -8.25 20.13
C GLY A 125 -54.83 -6.82 20.45
#